data_AF-A0A5A9DTR6-F1
#
_entry.id   AF-A0A5A9DTR6-F1
#
_cell.length_a   1.000
_cell.length_b   1.000
_cell.length_c   1.000
_cell.angle_alpha   90.00
_cell.angle_beta   90.00
_cell.angle_gamma   90.00
#
_symmetry.space_group_name_H-M   'P 1'
#
loop_
_entity.id
_entity.type
_entity.pdbx_description
1 polymer ?
#
loop_
_entity_poly.entity_id
_entity_poly.type
_entity_poly.pdbx_seq_one_letter_code
_entity_poly.pdbx_strand_id
1 'polypeptide(L)'
;MRATDVHMSAAIDEERRIVLVTGSIDTDEYQIIMRVPLPSAGEWTLIKAETNLTDNPWLAWQMKLGEGISIPMKDGKPELLTSRNYGYTRYIQESNSVIFHGGGHENNGEVRPGEPILKFAKIETEMPEIIAAHSRMVPEDLPEFDNMIQNGNFKDSYPKMEVITPVTELSLPEVFVKEQLVK
;
A
#
# COMPACT_ATOMS: atom_id res chain seq x y z
N MET A 1 2.04 21.58 -5.90
CA MET A 1 2.71 20.85 -4.81
C MET A 1 4.15 21.31 -4.79
N ARG A 2 4.71 21.51 -3.59
CA ARG A 2 6.13 21.76 -3.38
C ARG A 2 6.84 20.42 -3.20
N ALA A 3 8.15 20.40 -3.42
CA ALA A 3 9.06 19.26 -3.54
C ALA A 3 9.21 18.32 -2.31
N THR A 4 8.23 18.26 -1.40
CA THR A 4 8.21 17.40 -0.21
C THR A 4 6.80 17.04 0.26
N ASP A 5 5.77 17.25 -0.56
CA ASP A 5 4.39 17.11 -0.12
C ASP A 5 3.95 15.63 -0.13
N VAL A 6 3.34 15.20 0.98
CA VAL A 6 2.60 13.95 1.06
C VAL A 6 1.16 14.29 1.38
N HIS A 7 0.25 13.95 0.47
CA HIS A 7 -1.18 14.11 0.66
C HIS A 7 -1.83 12.74 0.69
N MET A 8 -2.64 12.49 1.71
CA MET A 8 -3.42 11.26 1.82
C MET A 8 -4.84 11.57 2.27
N SER A 9 -5.77 10.74 1.83
CA SER A 9 -7.14 10.72 2.32
C SER A 9 -7.63 9.27 2.32
N ALA A 10 -8.58 8.97 3.19
CA ALA A 10 -9.19 7.67 3.28
C ALA A 10 -10.70 7.77 3.24
N ALA A 11 -11.32 6.73 2.70
CA ALA A 11 -12.75 6.57 2.68
C ALA A 11 -13.09 5.15 3.16
N ILE A 12 -14.10 5.01 4.02
CA ILE A 12 -14.44 3.73 4.65
C ILE A 12 -15.87 3.34 4.30
N ASP A 13 -16.04 2.10 3.85
CA ASP A 13 -17.31 1.40 3.83
C ASP A 13 -17.27 0.36 4.97
N GLU A 14 -17.89 0.69 6.10
CA GLU A 14 -17.86 -0.15 7.30
C GLU A 14 -18.62 -1.47 7.10
N GLU A 15 -19.78 -1.41 6.43
CA GLU A 15 -20.63 -2.58 6.17
C GLU A 15 -19.87 -3.64 5.38
N ARG A 16 -19.13 -3.21 4.35
CA ARG A 16 -18.33 -4.10 3.50
C ARG A 16 -16.93 -4.34 4.03
N ARG A 17 -16.54 -3.69 5.13
CA ARG A 17 -15.19 -3.73 5.70
C ARG A 17 -14.11 -3.33 4.68
N ILE A 18 -14.36 -2.26 3.92
CA ILE A 18 -13.42 -1.74 2.91
C ILE A 18 -12.90 -0.39 3.35
N VAL A 19 -11.59 -0.20 3.22
CA VAL A 19 -10.92 1.08 3.38
C VAL A 19 -10.18 1.43 2.10
N LEU A 20 -10.54 2.56 1.51
CA LEU A 20 -9.92 3.11 0.32
C LEU A 20 -9.00 4.23 0.74
N VAL A 21 -7.69 4.04 0.58
CA VAL A 21 -6.69 5.07 0.85
C VAL A 21 -6.19 5.62 -0.48
N THR A 22 -6.25 6.93 -0.67
CA THR A 22 -5.68 7.60 -1.84
C THR A 22 -4.63 8.60 -1.39
N GLY A 23 -3.60 8.80 -2.20
CA GLY A 23 -2.61 9.81 -1.92
C GLY A 23 -1.73 10.18 -3.09
N SER A 24 -0.87 11.15 -2.86
CA SER A 24 0.17 11.59 -3.78
C SER A 24 1.44 11.89 -3.00
N ILE A 25 2.59 11.46 -3.53
CA ILE A 25 3.87 11.49 -2.83
C ILE A 25 4.90 12.17 -3.73
N ASP A 26 5.40 13.31 -3.26
CA ASP A 26 6.45 14.10 -3.92
C ASP A 26 7.77 14.04 -3.11
N THR A 27 8.11 12.88 -2.54
CA THR A 27 9.37 12.69 -1.83
C THR A 27 9.82 11.23 -1.76
N ASP A 28 11.14 11.06 -1.76
CA ASP A 28 11.83 9.77 -1.72
C ASP A 28 12.78 9.62 -0.53
N GLU A 29 12.90 10.70 0.25
CA GLU A 29 13.88 10.87 1.32
C GLU A 29 13.35 10.42 2.68
N TYR A 30 12.06 10.08 2.76
CA TYR A 30 11.40 9.72 4.00
C TYR A 30 10.82 8.30 3.92
N GLN A 31 10.83 7.64 5.08
CA GLN A 31 9.86 6.58 5.36
C GLN A 31 8.56 7.25 5.82
N ILE A 32 7.46 7.00 5.11
CA ILE A 32 6.16 7.59 5.43
C ILE A 32 5.43 6.64 6.37
N ILE A 33 5.15 7.10 7.58
CA ILE A 33 4.32 6.40 8.57
C ILE A 33 2.89 6.88 8.39
N MET A 34 2.06 6.03 7.81
CA MET A 34 0.65 6.30 7.58
C MET A 34 -0.17 5.74 8.74
N ARG A 35 -1.08 6.56 9.27
CA ARG A 35 -2.10 6.15 10.23
C ARG A 35 -3.49 6.40 9.66
N VAL A 36 -4.31 5.36 9.61
CA VAL A 36 -5.70 5.44 9.14
C VAL A 36 -6.61 4.98 10.30
N PRO A 37 -7.33 5.90 10.96
CA PRO A 37 -8.35 5.52 11.93
C PRO A 37 -9.41 4.62 11.29
N LEU A 38 -9.87 3.61 12.00
CA LEU A 38 -10.95 2.72 11.59
C LEU A 38 -12.09 2.76 12.64
N PRO A 39 -13.34 2.44 12.26
CA PRO A 39 -14.44 2.34 13.23
C PRO A 39 -14.25 1.22 14.25
N SER A 40 -13.55 0.14 13.87
CA SER A 40 -13.31 -1.03 14.73
C SER A 40 -12.14 -1.88 14.27
N ALA A 41 -11.58 -2.65 15.19
CA ALA A 41 -10.60 -3.71 14.92
C ALA A 41 -11.18 -4.85 14.06
N GLY A 42 -10.34 -5.77 13.61
CA GLY A 42 -10.67 -6.96 12.83
C GLY A 42 -10.23 -6.88 11.37
N GLU A 43 -10.85 -7.70 10.53
CA GLU A 43 -10.45 -7.83 9.12
C GLU A 43 -10.97 -6.66 8.29
N TRP A 44 -10.12 -6.11 7.42
CA TRP A 44 -10.45 -5.06 6.47
C TRP A 44 -9.82 -5.36 5.10
N THR A 45 -10.53 -5.02 4.04
CA THR A 45 -9.98 -4.94 2.68
C THR A 45 -9.42 -3.54 2.45
N LEU A 46 -8.09 -3.43 2.36
CA LEU A 46 -7.38 -2.22 2.00
C LEU A 46 -7.26 -2.12 0.47
N ILE A 47 -7.79 -1.03 -0.08
CA ILE A 47 -7.56 -0.60 -1.46
C ILE A 47 -6.74 0.69 -1.38
N LYS A 48 -5.48 0.65 -1.80
CA LYS A 48 -4.57 1.80 -1.69
C LYS A 48 -4.08 2.27 -3.05
N ALA A 49 -4.29 3.53 -3.35
CA ALA A 49 -3.78 4.20 -4.54
C ALA A 49 -2.84 5.35 -4.16
N GLU A 50 -1.62 5.38 -4.68
CA GLU A 50 -0.67 6.47 -4.41
C GLU A 50 -0.02 6.95 -5.71
N THR A 51 -0.16 8.23 -6.03
CA THR A 51 0.47 8.83 -7.22
C THR A 51 1.91 9.18 -6.95
N ASN A 52 2.80 8.71 -7.83
CA ASN A 52 4.19 9.14 -7.85
C ASN A 52 4.29 10.54 -8.43
N LEU A 53 4.68 11.52 -7.61
CA LEU A 53 4.94 12.89 -8.08
C LEU A 53 6.43 13.22 -8.11
N THR A 54 7.29 12.28 -7.75
CA THR A 54 8.74 12.49 -7.75
C THR A 54 9.30 12.38 -9.16
N ASP A 55 10.55 12.80 -9.32
CA ASP A 55 11.21 12.80 -10.64
C ASP A 55 11.62 11.41 -11.14
N ASN A 56 11.59 10.39 -10.25
CA ASN A 56 12.10 9.05 -10.55
C ASN A 56 11.01 7.97 -10.47
N PRO A 57 11.06 6.94 -11.34
CA PRO A 57 10.10 5.84 -11.29
C PRO A 57 10.28 5.00 -10.02
N TRP A 58 9.20 4.50 -9.41
CA TRP A 58 9.31 3.55 -8.30
C TRP A 58 9.45 2.13 -8.82
N LEU A 59 10.56 1.47 -8.49
CA LEU A 59 10.86 0.11 -8.98
C LEU A 59 10.39 -0.97 -8.00
N ALA A 60 10.32 -0.60 -6.71
CA ALA A 60 9.75 -1.42 -5.67
C ALA A 60 9.11 -0.56 -4.58
N TRP A 61 8.16 -1.16 -3.89
CA TRP A 61 7.42 -0.59 -2.79
C TRP A 61 7.41 -1.55 -1.60
N GLN A 62 7.73 -1.04 -0.42
CA GLN A 62 7.58 -1.79 0.83
C GLN A 62 6.57 -1.10 1.73
N MET A 63 5.79 -1.92 2.45
CA MET A 63 4.95 -1.51 3.55
C MET A 63 5.22 -2.42 4.75
N LYS A 64 5.80 -1.86 5.81
CA LYS A 64 6.02 -2.51 7.10
C LYS A 64 4.81 -2.24 7.98
N LEU A 65 4.11 -3.29 8.37
CA LEU A 65 2.90 -3.20 9.16
C LEU A 65 3.25 -2.94 10.64
N GLY A 66 2.41 -2.14 11.31
CA GLY A 66 2.53 -1.88 12.73
C GLY A 66 2.30 -3.12 13.59
N GLU A 67 2.61 -3.00 14.88
CA GLU A 67 2.27 -4.02 15.87
C GLU A 67 0.75 -4.25 15.91
N GLY A 68 0.34 -5.51 16.09
CA GLY A 68 -1.08 -5.90 16.06
C GLY A 68 -1.72 -5.89 14.68
N ILE A 69 -0.95 -5.67 13.59
CA ILE A 69 -1.45 -5.69 12.22
C ILE A 69 -0.76 -6.79 11.42
N SER A 70 -1.52 -7.56 10.67
CA SER A 70 -1.00 -8.65 9.84
C SER A 70 -1.78 -8.81 8.53
N ILE A 71 -1.25 -9.64 7.62
CA ILE A 71 -1.98 -10.08 6.42
C ILE A 71 -2.59 -11.45 6.71
N PRO A 72 -3.93 -11.63 6.62
CA PRO A 72 -4.57 -12.92 6.73
C PRO A 72 -4.03 -13.93 5.72
N MET A 73 -3.75 -15.13 6.22
CA MET A 73 -3.14 -16.21 5.44
C MET A 73 -4.12 -17.37 5.29
N LYS A 74 -4.25 -17.89 4.07
CA LYS A 74 -5.01 -19.08 3.73
C LYS A 74 -4.16 -20.03 2.91
N ASP A 75 -4.07 -21.29 3.35
CA ASP A 75 -3.28 -22.33 2.69
C ASP A 75 -1.82 -21.91 2.45
N GLY A 76 -1.22 -21.20 3.42
CA GLY A 76 0.16 -20.71 3.36
C GLY A 76 0.39 -19.53 2.42
N LYS A 77 -0.67 -18.85 1.95
CA LYS A 77 -0.58 -17.67 1.07
C LYS A 77 -1.44 -16.52 1.60
N PRO A 78 -1.08 -15.25 1.33
CA PRO A 78 -1.96 -14.11 1.60
C PRO A 78 -3.32 -14.31 0.93
N GLU A 79 -4.41 -14.10 1.67
CA GLU A 79 -5.78 -14.23 1.12
C GLU A 79 -6.05 -13.23 0.00
N LEU A 80 -5.57 -12.00 0.17
CA LEU A 80 -5.57 -10.95 -0.84
C LEU A 80 -4.32 -10.13 -0.63
N LEU A 81 -3.43 -10.15 -1.62
CA LEU A 81 -2.29 -9.26 -1.71
C LEU A 81 -1.87 -9.16 -3.18
N THR A 82 -2.11 -8.02 -3.81
CA THR A 82 -1.76 -7.82 -5.22
C THR A 82 -1.59 -6.33 -5.53
N SER A 83 -0.96 -6.04 -6.66
CA SER A 83 -0.84 -4.70 -7.23
C SER A 83 -1.11 -4.75 -8.73
N ARG A 84 -1.67 -3.68 -9.28
CA ARG A 84 -1.84 -3.55 -10.73
C ARG A 84 -0.49 -3.31 -11.44
N ASN A 85 0.42 -2.58 -10.80
CA ASN A 85 1.64 -2.08 -11.44
C ASN A 85 2.82 -3.04 -11.31
N TYR A 86 2.78 -3.93 -10.31
CA TYR A 86 3.89 -4.82 -10.00
C TYR A 86 3.49 -6.28 -10.20
N GLY A 87 4.32 -7.03 -10.92
CA GLY A 87 4.09 -8.44 -11.22
C GLY A 87 4.34 -9.37 -10.02
N TYR A 88 5.09 -8.90 -9.01
CA TYR A 88 5.43 -9.68 -7.84
C TYR A 88 5.02 -8.98 -6.55
N THR A 89 4.36 -9.74 -5.69
CA THR A 89 3.95 -9.31 -4.36
C THR A 89 4.22 -10.40 -3.34
N ARG A 90 4.73 -10.03 -2.17
CA ARG A 90 4.98 -10.99 -1.09
C ARG A 90 4.77 -10.35 0.27
N TYR A 91 4.43 -11.20 1.24
CA TYR A 91 4.37 -10.87 2.65
C TYR A 91 5.42 -11.69 3.38
N ILE A 92 6.31 -11.02 4.12
CA ILE A 92 7.33 -11.63 4.98
C ILE A 92 6.79 -11.53 6.41
N GLN A 93 6.44 -12.67 7.00
CA GLN A 93 5.83 -12.69 8.34
C GLN A 93 6.84 -12.28 9.41
N GLU A 94 8.11 -12.69 9.26
CA GLU A 94 9.18 -12.46 10.23
C GLU A 94 9.50 -10.97 10.43
N SER A 95 9.42 -10.18 9.34
CA SER A 95 9.66 -8.73 9.37
C SER A 95 8.37 -7.90 9.26
N ASN A 96 7.21 -8.56 9.31
CA ASN A 96 5.88 -7.99 9.11
C ASN A 96 5.81 -7.02 7.92
N SER A 97 6.41 -7.42 6.80
CA SER A 97 6.66 -6.54 5.65
C SER A 97 6.01 -7.06 4.39
N VAL A 98 5.27 -6.19 3.73
CA VAL A 98 4.66 -6.40 2.42
C VAL A 98 5.52 -5.72 1.37
N ILE A 99 5.84 -6.43 0.29
CA ILE A 99 6.68 -5.92 -0.79
C ILE A 99 5.96 -6.10 -2.12
N PHE A 100 6.03 -5.07 -2.94
CA PHE A 100 5.59 -5.07 -4.33
C PHE A 100 6.78 -4.66 -5.22
N HIS A 101 7.07 -5.40 -6.28
CA HIS A 101 8.18 -5.07 -7.17
C HIS A 101 7.98 -5.60 -8.59
N GLY A 102 8.70 -5.00 -9.55
CA GLY A 102 8.64 -5.38 -10.96
C GLY A 102 9.13 -6.79 -11.23
N GLY A 103 10.19 -7.24 -10.54
CA GLY A 103 10.76 -8.59 -10.69
C GLY A 103 12.19 -8.62 -11.19
N GLY A 104 12.99 -7.57 -10.90
CA GLY A 104 14.38 -7.46 -11.36
C GLY A 104 14.49 -7.04 -12.82
N HIS A 105 15.72 -7.08 -13.37
CA HIS A 105 16.07 -6.60 -14.71
C HIS A 105 15.25 -7.21 -15.88
N GLU A 106 14.59 -8.35 -15.66
CA GLU A 106 13.80 -9.08 -16.65
C GLU A 106 12.31 -8.72 -16.65
N ASN A 107 11.81 -8.01 -15.61
CA ASN A 107 10.39 -7.69 -15.49
C ASN A 107 10.16 -6.18 -15.19
N ASN A 108 9.61 -5.49 -16.18
CA ASN A 108 9.42 -4.02 -16.27
C ASN A 108 8.27 -3.46 -15.40
N GLY A 109 8.09 -3.91 -14.16
CA GLY A 109 7.10 -3.29 -13.27
C GLY A 109 7.67 -2.05 -12.61
N GLU A 110 7.18 -0.88 -13.01
CA GLU A 110 7.54 0.41 -12.41
C GLU A 110 6.29 1.29 -12.22
N VAL A 111 6.42 2.33 -11.41
CA VAL A 111 5.41 3.39 -11.27
C VAL A 111 6.07 4.71 -11.65
N ARG A 112 5.81 5.18 -12.86
CA ARG A 112 6.48 6.38 -13.40
C ARG A 112 5.98 7.66 -12.73
N PRO A 113 6.74 8.76 -12.81
CA PRO A 113 6.23 10.08 -12.45
C PRO A 113 4.87 10.36 -13.11
N GLY A 114 3.91 10.78 -12.30
CA GLY A 114 2.51 11.01 -12.67
C GLY A 114 1.59 9.78 -12.60
N GLU A 115 2.12 8.57 -12.47
CA GLU A 115 1.32 7.34 -12.43
C GLU A 115 0.93 6.95 -10.98
N PRO A 116 -0.27 6.41 -10.78
CA PRO A 116 -0.65 5.81 -9.51
C PRO A 116 -0.19 4.35 -9.43
N ILE A 117 0.32 3.96 -8.27
CA ILE A 117 0.32 2.55 -7.85
C ILE A 117 -1.04 2.19 -7.28
N LEU A 118 -1.65 1.09 -7.71
CA LEU A 118 -2.87 0.54 -7.12
C LEU A 118 -2.61 -0.81 -6.46
N LYS A 119 -2.87 -0.90 -5.16
CA LYS A 119 -2.64 -2.08 -4.30
C LYS A 119 -3.93 -2.54 -3.66
N PHE A 120 -4.05 -3.85 -3.52
CA PHE A 120 -5.13 -4.51 -2.80
C PHE A 120 -4.52 -5.43 -1.76
N ALA A 121 -4.99 -5.34 -0.52
CA ALA A 121 -4.59 -6.24 0.54
C ALA A 121 -5.79 -6.53 1.46
N LYS A 122 -5.89 -7.75 1.96
CA LYS A 122 -6.59 -7.98 3.22
C LYS A 122 -5.63 -7.72 4.37
N ILE A 123 -6.11 -7.04 5.40
CA ILE A 123 -5.38 -6.80 6.63
C ILE A 123 -6.24 -7.22 7.81
N GLU A 124 -5.62 -7.74 8.85
CA GLU A 124 -6.21 -7.94 10.17
C GLU A 124 -5.54 -6.96 11.12
N THR A 125 -6.32 -6.26 11.94
CA THR A 125 -5.79 -5.34 12.96
C THR A 125 -6.46 -5.59 14.31
N GLU A 126 -5.66 -5.67 15.37
CA GLU A 126 -6.16 -5.80 16.76
C GLU A 126 -6.68 -4.47 17.33
N MET A 127 -6.43 -3.36 16.61
CA MET A 127 -6.78 -2.01 17.02
C MET A 127 -7.71 -1.36 15.97
N PRO A 128 -8.54 -0.36 16.36
CA PRO A 128 -9.36 0.39 15.42
C PRO A 128 -8.53 1.40 14.60
N GLU A 129 -7.41 0.95 14.04
CA GLU A 129 -6.53 1.74 13.18
C GLU A 129 -5.63 0.85 12.32
N ILE A 130 -5.19 1.40 11.19
CA ILE A 130 -4.10 0.88 10.37
C ILE A 130 -2.90 1.76 10.59
N ILE A 131 -1.80 1.18 11.03
CA ILE A 131 -0.49 1.81 11.08
C ILE A 131 0.42 1.06 10.13
N ALA A 132 1.01 1.76 9.17
CA ALA A 132 2.01 1.16 8.31
C ALA A 132 3.08 2.19 7.93
N ALA A 133 4.34 1.78 8.03
CA ALA A 133 5.44 2.52 7.47
C ALA A 133 5.67 2.06 6.05
N HIS A 134 5.78 2.98 5.08
CA HIS A 134 6.07 2.60 3.71
C HIS A 134 7.15 3.46 3.09
N SER A 135 7.86 2.83 2.18
CA SER A 135 9.03 3.38 1.51
C SER A 135 9.12 2.80 0.11
N ARG A 136 9.74 3.57 -0.77
CA ARG A 136 9.96 3.22 -2.18
C ARG A 136 11.45 3.23 -2.53
N MET A 137 11.82 2.34 -3.44
CA MET A 137 13.19 2.21 -3.87
C MET A 137 13.39 2.80 -5.26
N VAL A 138 14.50 3.55 -5.38
CA VAL A 138 15.18 3.99 -6.60
C VAL A 138 16.64 4.11 -6.18
N PRO A 139 17.65 3.46 -6.81
CA PRO A 139 17.71 2.86 -8.16
C PRO A 139 18.13 1.36 -8.18
N GLU A 140 18.05 0.73 -9.36
CA GLU A 140 18.33 -0.70 -9.65
C GLU A 140 19.82 -1.09 -9.61
N ASP A 141 20.72 -0.12 -9.67
CA ASP A 141 22.17 -0.27 -9.78
C ASP A 141 22.88 -0.56 -8.45
N LEU A 142 22.14 -0.64 -7.34
CA LEU A 142 22.68 -1.04 -6.05
C LEU A 142 22.95 -2.56 -6.02
N PRO A 143 24.18 -3.01 -5.73
CA PRO A 143 24.53 -4.43 -5.65
C PRO A 143 23.66 -5.26 -4.70
N GLU A 144 23.03 -4.60 -3.73
CA GLU A 144 22.19 -5.23 -2.72
C GLU A 144 20.70 -5.24 -3.07
N PHE A 145 20.28 -4.78 -4.26
CA PHE A 145 18.86 -4.67 -4.64
C PHE A 145 18.09 -5.97 -4.37
N ASP A 146 18.57 -7.10 -4.88
CA ASP A 146 17.92 -8.40 -4.69
C ASP A 146 17.87 -8.81 -3.23
N ASN A 147 18.95 -8.56 -2.47
CA ASN A 147 19.00 -8.86 -1.04
C ASN A 147 18.03 -7.99 -0.23
N MET A 148 17.91 -6.70 -0.58
CA MET A 148 16.94 -5.79 0.05
C MET A 148 15.51 -6.22 -0.25
N ILE A 149 15.25 -6.59 -1.51
CA ILE A 149 13.96 -7.14 -1.96
C ILE A 149 13.64 -8.42 -1.22
N GLN A 150 14.62 -9.31 -0.96
CA GLN A 150 14.46 -10.59 -0.26
C GLN A 150 14.32 -10.46 1.27
N ASN A 151 14.90 -9.44 1.88
CA ASN A 151 14.85 -9.25 3.34
C ASN A 151 13.76 -8.27 3.79
N GLY A 152 13.22 -7.44 2.89
CA GLY A 152 12.18 -6.46 3.24
C GLY A 152 12.67 -5.41 4.22
N ASN A 153 13.83 -4.84 3.93
CA ASN A 153 14.44 -3.83 4.76
C ASN A 153 14.80 -2.60 3.92
N PHE A 154 13.80 -2.00 3.29
CA PHE A 154 13.96 -0.75 2.57
C PHE A 154 14.09 0.37 3.57
N LYS A 155 15.20 1.11 3.50
CA LYS A 155 15.27 2.47 4.04
C LYS A 155 14.86 2.57 5.54
N ASP A 156 15.04 1.52 6.35
CA ASP A 156 14.71 1.56 7.80
C ASP A 156 15.53 2.63 8.56
N SER A 157 16.64 3.09 7.97
CA SER A 157 17.49 4.18 8.46
C SER A 157 17.07 5.58 8.01
N TYR A 158 16.06 5.71 7.14
CA TYR A 158 15.66 7.01 6.61
C TYR A 158 14.89 7.83 7.66
N PRO A 159 14.92 9.17 7.57
CA PRO A 159 14.03 10.04 8.32
C PRO A 159 12.56 9.61 8.18
N LYS A 160 11.79 9.76 9.26
CA LYS A 160 10.39 9.37 9.30
C LYS A 160 9.49 10.59 9.16
N MET A 161 8.48 10.49 8.30
CA MET A 161 7.41 11.46 8.17
C MET A 161 6.10 10.78 8.55
N GLU A 162 5.38 11.31 9.54
CA GLU A 162 4.10 10.77 9.96
C GLU A 162 2.95 11.53 9.32
N VAL A 163 1.97 10.78 8.80
CA VAL A 163 0.74 11.30 8.19
C VAL A 163 -0.45 10.60 8.83
N ILE A 164 -1.31 11.40 9.46
CA ILE A 164 -2.63 10.94 9.92
C ILE A 164 -3.61 11.19 8.78
N THR A 165 -4.06 10.11 8.17
CA THR A 165 -4.93 10.16 7.00
C THR A 165 -6.34 10.56 7.42
N PRO A 166 -6.88 11.70 6.94
CA PRO A 166 -8.27 12.06 7.20
C PRO A 166 -9.21 11.03 6.58
N VAL A 167 -10.23 10.63 7.33
CA VAL A 167 -11.17 9.57 6.96
C VAL A 167 -12.55 10.17 6.71
N THR A 168 -13.22 9.72 5.65
CA THR A 168 -14.63 9.98 5.39
C THR A 168 -15.39 8.66 5.35
N GLU A 169 -16.51 8.57 6.05
CA GLU A 169 -17.42 7.43 5.94
C GLU A 169 -18.20 7.51 4.62
N LEU A 170 -18.24 6.40 3.89
CA LEU A 170 -19.02 6.23 2.69
C LEU A 170 -20.17 5.28 2.96
N SER A 171 -21.37 5.71 2.60
CA SER A 171 -22.44 4.79 2.26
C SER A 171 -22.33 4.54 0.76
N LEU A 172 -21.61 3.50 0.35
CA LEU A 172 -21.60 3.10 -1.06
C LEU A 172 -23.02 2.62 -1.39
N PRO A 173 -23.72 3.27 -2.34
CA PRO A 173 -25.04 2.80 -2.74
C PRO A 173 -24.91 1.38 -3.25
N GLU A 174 -25.91 0.53 -2.97
CA GLU A 174 -26.01 -0.75 -3.63
C GLU A 174 -25.87 -0.53 -5.14
N VAL A 175 -24.92 -1.23 -5.75
CA VAL A 175 -24.74 -1.17 -7.20
C VAL A 175 -26.04 -1.69 -7.80
N PHE A 176 -26.89 -0.78 -8.28
CA PHE A 176 -28.09 -1.15 -9.03
C PHE A 176 -27.62 -1.86 -10.29
N VAL A 177 -27.61 -3.19 -10.26
CA VAL A 177 -27.56 -4.01 -11.45
C VAL A 177 -28.83 -3.65 -12.20
N LYS A 178 -28.68 -2.88 -13.29
CA LYS A 178 -29.79 -2.58 -14.19
C LYS A 178 -30.31 -3.93 -14.67
N GLU A 179 -31.43 -4.39 -14.12
CA GLU A 179 -32.10 -5.60 -14.58
C GLU A 179 -32.24 -5.47 -16.09
N GLN A 180 -31.61 -6.40 -16.82
CA GLN A 180 -31.86 -6.51 -18.24
C GLN A 180 -33.33 -6.91 -18.37
N LEU A 181 -34.17 -5.94 -18.77
CA LEU A 181 -35.52 -6.20 -19.22
C LEU A 181 -35.42 -7.19 -20.38
N VAL A 182 -35.64 -8.47 -20.08
CA VAL A 182 -35.87 -9.52 -21.07
C VAL A 182 -37.13 -9.11 -21.82
N LYS A 183 -36.98 -8.78 -23.10
CA LYS A 183 -38.10 -8.60 -24.03
C LYS A 183 -38.55 -9.94 -24.58
#